data_AF-A0A2S9GKU9-F1
#
_entry.id   AF-A0A2S9GKU9-F1
#
_cell.length_a   1.000
_cell.length_b   1.000
_cell.length_c   1.000
_cell.angle_alpha   90.00
_cell.angle_beta   90.00
_cell.angle_gamma   90.00
#
_symmetry.space_group_name_H-M   'P 1'
#
loop_
_entity.id
_entity.type
_entity.pdbx_description
1 polymer ?
#
loop_
_entity_poly.entity_id
_entity_poly.type
_entity_poly.pdbx_seq_one_letter_code
_entity_poly.pdbx_strand_id
1 'polypeptide(L)'
;AFAVAFHGILRAGATATTINALFTAKDIAKQLTDSKAKLLITVTALLAQAKEGAAAAGLSDEDVVVLDGAGRDGAGAGAGHP
;
A
#
# COMPACT_ATOMS: atom_id res chain seq x y z
N ALA A 1 -9.75 8.01 2.28
CA ALA A 1 -9.11 6.88 1.57
C ALA A 1 -8.75 5.71 2.51
N PHE A 2 -7.92 5.90 3.53
CA PHE A 2 -7.48 4.82 4.43
C PHE A 2 -8.62 4.00 5.06
N ALA A 3 -9.63 4.65 5.66
CA ALA A 3 -10.74 3.95 6.29
C ALA A 3 -11.49 3.02 5.31
N VAL A 4 -11.68 3.45 4.07
CA VAL A 4 -12.33 2.65 3.03
C VAL A 4 -11.48 1.44 2.66
N ALA A 5 -10.18 1.63 2.43
CA ALA A 5 -9.25 0.55 2.12
C ALA A 5 -9.17 -0.48 3.26
N PHE A 6 -9.02 -0.02 4.51
CA PHE A 6 -8.94 -0.87 5.68
C PHE A 6 -10.20 -1.71 5.88
N HIS A 7 -11.38 -1.08 5.89
CA HIS A 7 -12.64 -1.82 6.04
C HIS A 7 -12.93 -2.71 4.83
N GLY A 8 -12.50 -2.32 3.63
CA GLY A 8 -12.56 -3.14 2.43
C GLY A 8 -11.74 -4.43 2.53
N ILE A 9 -10.50 -4.34 3.04
CA ILE A 9 -9.65 -5.52 3.32
C ILE A 9 -10.36 -6.47 4.29
N LEU A 10 -10.88 -5.94 5.40
CA LEU A 10 -11.59 -6.74 6.40
C LEU A 10 -12.85 -7.39 5.83
N ARG A 11 -13.63 -6.64 5.02
CA ARG A 11 -14.83 -7.15 4.35
C ARG A 11 -14.53 -8.23 3.31
N ALA A 12 -13.34 -8.23 2.71
CA ALA A 12 -12.88 -9.27 1.80
C ALA A 12 -12.37 -10.53 2.53
N GLY A 13 -12.35 -10.53 3.86
CA GLY A 13 -11.80 -11.64 4.65
C GLY A 13 -10.28 -11.70 4.65
N ALA A 14 -9.61 -10.62 4.23
CA ALA A 14 -8.15 -10.52 4.23
C ALA A 14 -7.63 -9.93 5.56
N THR A 15 -6.36 -10.18 5.85
CA THR A 15 -5.66 -9.65 7.03
C THR A 15 -4.98 -8.34 6.67
N ALA A 16 -5.20 -7.30 7.48
CA ALA A 16 -4.51 -6.02 7.34
C ALA A 16 -3.36 -5.93 8.37
N THR A 17 -2.13 -5.77 7.90
CA THR A 17 -0.98 -5.39 8.74
C THR A 17 -0.59 -3.96 8.41
N THR A 18 -0.40 -3.14 9.44
CA THR A 18 -0.03 -1.72 9.27
C THR A 18 1.48 -1.54 9.26
N ILE A 19 1.95 -0.54 8.53
CA ILE A 19 3.35 -0.12 8.48
C ILE A 19 3.43 1.34 8.96
N ASN A 20 4.52 1.73 9.61
CA ASN A 20 4.73 3.11 10.02
C ASN A 20 5.16 3.96 8.82
N ALA A 21 4.66 5.19 8.70
CA ALA A 21 4.98 6.12 7.62
C ALA A 21 6.46 6.57 7.59
N LEU A 22 7.18 6.44 8.71
CA LEU A 22 8.59 6.80 8.83
C LEU A 22 9.54 5.63 8.52
N PHE A 23 9.00 4.45 8.16
CA PHE A 23 9.82 3.29 7.83
C PHE A 23 10.59 3.50 6.55
N THR A 24 11.86 3.09 6.57
CA THR A 24 12.69 3.03 5.36
C THR A 24 12.25 1.87 4.47
N ALA A 25 12.72 1.84 3.22
CA ALA A 25 12.49 0.71 2.31
C ALA A 25 12.87 -0.65 2.92
N LYS A 26 13.98 -0.69 3.69
CA LYS A 26 14.44 -1.90 4.38
C LYS A 26 13.46 -2.35 5.48
N ASP A 27 12.93 -1.41 6.25
CA ASP A 27 11.96 -1.70 7.31
C ASP A 27 10.64 -2.20 6.71
N ILE A 28 10.21 -1.60 5.59
CA ILE A 28 9.04 -2.03 4.80
C ILE A 28 9.25 -3.46 4.30
N ALA A 29 10.38 -3.76 3.64
CA ALA A 29 10.67 -5.09 3.12
C ALA A 29 10.64 -6.16 4.22
N LYS A 30 11.21 -5.85 5.39
CA LYS A 30 11.15 -6.72 6.56
C LYS A 30 9.71 -6.96 7.01
N GLN A 31 8.90 -5.92 7.15
CA GLN A 31 7.49 -6.06 7.54
C GLN A 31 6.69 -6.92 6.56
N LEU A 32 6.85 -6.68 5.25
CA LEU A 32 6.16 -7.44 4.20
C LEU A 32 6.56 -8.92 4.23
N THR A 33 7.86 -9.20 4.42
CA THR A 33 8.39 -10.56 4.51
C THR A 33 7.89 -11.29 5.75
N ASP A 34 7.98 -10.66 6.93
CA ASP A 34 7.58 -11.24 8.21
C ASP A 34 6.07 -11.50 8.25
N SER A 35 5.26 -10.59 7.67
CA SER A 35 3.80 -10.73 7.59
C SER A 35 3.32 -11.61 6.42
N LYS A 36 4.21 -11.97 5.48
CA LYS A 36 3.87 -12.64 4.21
C LYS A 36 2.79 -11.88 3.43
N ALA A 37 2.85 -10.56 3.48
CA ALA A 37 1.91 -9.71 2.77
C ALA A 37 1.99 -9.96 1.25
N LYS A 38 0.82 -10.02 0.61
CA LYS A 38 0.70 -10.23 -0.83
C LYS A 38 0.42 -8.95 -1.61
N LEU A 39 0.12 -7.86 -0.91
CA LEU A 39 -0.26 -6.58 -1.50
C LEU A 39 0.11 -5.45 -0.53
N LEU A 40 0.61 -4.34 -1.06
CA LEU A 40 0.93 -3.13 -0.31
C LEU A 40 0.03 -1.99 -0.76
N ILE A 41 -0.75 -1.43 0.17
CA ILE A 41 -1.53 -0.22 -0.07
C ILE A 41 -0.75 0.98 0.47
N THR A 42 -0.57 2.00 -0.37
CA THR A 42 0.21 3.20 -0.05
C THR A 42 -0.44 4.47 -0.62
N VAL A 43 0.22 5.61 -0.40
CA VAL A 43 -0.10 6.92 -0.98
C VAL A 43 1.09 7.46 -1.74
N THR A 44 0.84 8.41 -2.64
CA THR A 44 1.83 8.96 -3.58
C THR A 44 3.05 9.52 -2.84
N ALA A 45 2.83 10.16 -1.68
CA ALA A 45 3.91 10.70 -0.83
C ALA A 45 4.90 9.64 -0.31
N LEU A 46 4.49 8.38 -0.19
CA LEU A 46 5.31 7.28 0.32
C LEU A 46 5.69 6.27 -0.77
N LEU A 47 5.35 6.56 -2.03
CA LEU A 47 5.43 5.58 -3.12
C LEU A 47 6.86 5.10 -3.39
N ALA A 48 7.85 5.99 -3.33
CA ALA A 48 9.24 5.65 -3.64
C ALA A 48 9.78 4.53 -2.73
N GLN A 49 9.73 4.73 -1.41
CA GLN A 49 10.17 3.72 -0.44
C GLN A 49 9.24 2.50 -0.38
N ALA A 50 7.94 2.67 -0.66
CA ALA A 50 6.99 1.55 -0.74
C ALA A 50 7.34 0.60 -1.89
N LYS A 51 7.64 1.13 -3.09
CA LYS A 51 8.05 0.32 -4.24
C LYS A 51 9.37 -0.38 -4.01
N GLU A 52 10.37 0.34 -3.48
CA GLU A 52 11.67 -0.24 -3.18
C GLU A 52 11.57 -1.38 -2.14
N GLY A 53 10.81 -1.15 -1.06
CA GLY A 53 10.57 -2.17 -0.03
C GLY A 53 9.76 -3.37 -0.54
N ALA A 54 8.74 -3.13 -1.38
CA ALA A 54 7.94 -4.18 -2.01
C ALA A 54 8.78 -5.05 -2.94
N ALA A 55 9.58 -4.43 -3.83
CA ALA A 55 10.48 -5.13 -4.73
C ALA A 55 11.50 -5.98 -3.96
N ALA A 56 12.08 -5.45 -2.88
CA ALA A 56 13.01 -6.19 -2.03
C ALA A 56 12.36 -7.37 -1.29
N ALA A 57 11.05 -7.32 -1.03
CA ALA A 57 10.26 -8.42 -0.48
C ALA A 57 9.73 -9.39 -1.55
N GLY A 58 10.06 -9.18 -2.83
CA GLY A 58 9.63 -10.02 -3.96
C GLY A 58 8.22 -9.73 -4.48
N LEU A 59 7.62 -8.61 -4.09
CA LEU A 59 6.37 -8.12 -4.67
C LEU A 59 6.67 -7.33 -5.94
N SER A 60 5.76 -7.41 -6.91
CA SER A 60 5.85 -6.69 -8.17
C SER A 60 5.12 -5.35 -8.11
N ASP A 61 5.33 -4.48 -9.11
CA ASP A 61 4.66 -3.17 -9.18
C ASP A 61 3.13 -3.26 -9.21
N GLU A 62 2.57 -4.37 -9.70
CA GLU A 62 1.11 -4.62 -9.72
C GLU A 62 0.53 -4.94 -8.33
N ASP A 63 1.38 -5.35 -7.39
CA ASP A 63 1.04 -5.63 -5.99
C ASP A 63 1.10 -4.38 -5.10
N VAL A 64 1.49 -3.22 -5.67
CA VAL A 64 1.52 -1.93 -4.97
C VAL A 64 0.36 -1.04 -5.44
N VAL A 65 -0.57 -0.74 -4.54
CA VAL A 65 -1.76 0.06 -4.82
C VAL A 65 -1.63 1.45 -4.22
N VAL A 66 -1.79 2.49 -5.04
CA VAL A 66 -1.72 3.90 -4.62
C VAL A 66 -3.13 4.48 -4.47
N LEU A 67 -3.53 4.85 -3.25
CA LEU A 67 -4.92 5.24 -2.96
C LEU A 67 -5.31 6.66 -3.40
N ASP A 68 -4.34 7.56 -3.53
CA ASP A 68 -4.52 8.97 -3.89
C ASP A 68 -4.00 9.27 -5.31
N GLY A 69 -3.66 8.24 -6.07
CA GLY A 69 -3.24 8.35 -7.47
C GLY A 69 -4.44 8.30 -8.43
N ALA A 70 -4.19 8.67 -9.69
CA ALA A 70 -5.18 8.76 -10.77
C ALA A 70 -5.92 7.45 -11.12
N GLY A 71 -5.79 6.36 -10.35
CA GLY A 71 -6.36 5.06 -10.67
C GLY A 71 -5.67 4.39 -11.87
N ARG A 72 -5.99 3.12 -12.12
CA ARG A 72 -5.39 2.32 -13.22
C ARG A 72 -5.88 2.75 -14.61
N ASP A 73 -7.02 3.42 -14.66
CA ASP A 73 -7.72 3.92 -15.85
C ASP A 73 -7.68 5.45 -15.98
N GLY A 74 -6.96 6.14 -15.08
CA GLY A 74 -6.88 7.61 -15.07
C GLY A 74 -8.07 8.32 -14.42
N ALA A 75 -9.04 7.59 -13.87
CA ALA A 75 -10.27 8.16 -13.30
C ALA A 75 -10.17 8.51 -11.79
N GLY A 76 -9.10 8.10 -11.11
CA GLY A 76 -8.89 8.27 -9.67
C GLY A 76 -8.46 9.67 -9.24
N ALA A 77 -9.24 10.70 -9.55
CA ALA A 77 -9.08 11.97 -8.85
C ALA A 77 -9.67 11.80 -7.43
N GLY A 78 -8.81 11.51 -6.45
CA GLY A 78 -9.20 11.37 -5.05
C GLY A 78 -9.88 12.65 -4.56
N ALA A 79 -11.22 12.61 -4.48
CA ALA A 79 -11.99 13.66 -3.84
C ALA A 79 -11.57 13.73 -2.37
N GLY A 80 -10.84 14.80 -2.04
CA GLY A 80 -10.66 15.23 -0.65
C GLY A 80 -12.03 15.39 -0.03
N HIS A 81 -12.29 14.64 1.04
CA HIS A 81 -13.40 14.97 1.91
C HIS A 81 -13.06 16.29 2.63
N PRO A 82 -14.04 17.19 2.83
CA PRO A 82 -13.81 18.47 3.50
C PRO A 82 -13.30 18.30 4.94
#